data_AF-A0A0B7IRU3-F1
#
_entry.id   AF-A0A0B7IRU3-F1
#
_cell.length_a   1.000
_cell.length_b   1.000
_cell.length_c   1.000
_cell.angle_alpha   90.00
_cell.angle_beta   90.00
_cell.angle_gamma   90.00
#
_symmetry.space_group_name_H-M   'P 1'
#
loop_
_entity.id
_entity.type
_entity.pdbx_description
1 polymer ?
#
loop_
_entity_poly.entity_id
_entity_poly.type
_entity_poly.pdbx_seq_one_letter_code
_entity_poly.pdbx_strand_id
1 'polypeptide(L)' 'MEVKFKVTKILDTRKSKSTLELGKQYVGVQDIKRKEIIWWTDPANDQEWVFYVGETCELVD' A
#
# COMPACT_ATOMS: atom_id res chain seq x y z
N MET A 1 2.30 9.29 8.85
CA MET A 1 2.25 10.47 7.94
C MET A 1 1.52 10.03 6.69
N GLU A 2 0.59 10.83 6.16
CA GLU A 2 -0.10 10.48 4.92
C GLU A 2 0.85 10.63 3.73
N VAL A 3 0.91 9.63 2.85
CA VAL A 3 1.78 9.61 1.67
C VAL A 3 1.07 8.99 0.47
N LYS A 4 1.41 9.46 -0.73
CA LYS A 4 1.02 8.79 -1.97
C LYS A 4 2.05 7.71 -2.30
N PHE A 5 1.57 6.55 -2.74
CA PHE A 5 2.41 5.46 -3.16
C PHE A 5 1.81 4.73 -4.35
N LYS A 6 2.66 4.18 -5.21
CA LYS A 6 2.29 3.34 -6.35
C LYS A 6 2.58 1.88 -6.02
N VAL A 7 1.60 1.01 -6.20
CA VAL A 7 1.78 -0.43 -5.96
C VAL A 7 2.58 -1.02 -7.12
N THR A 8 3.69 -1.69 -6.83
CA THR A 8 4.52 -2.35 -7.85
C THR A 8 4.41 -3.87 -7.77
N LYS A 9 4.04 -4.41 -6.61
CA LYS A 9 3.91 -5.86 -6.37
C LYS A 9 2.86 -6.15 -5.30
N ILE A 10 2.11 -7.23 -5.47
CA ILE A 10 1.15 -7.73 -4.47
C ILE A 10 1.67 -9.09 -3.97
N LEU A 11 1.93 -9.19 -2.67
CA LEU A 11 2.47 -10.42 -2.05
C LEU A 11 1.39 -11.29 -1.43
N ASP A 12 0.39 -10.69 -0.78
CA ASP A 12 -0.64 -11.46 -0.06
C ASP A 12 -1.84 -11.77 -0.96
N THR A 13 -1.67 -12.80 -1.80
CA THR A 13 -2.69 -13.27 -2.76
C THR A 13 -3.88 -13.99 -2.12
N ARG A 14 -3.84 -14.24 -0.80
CA ARG A 14 -4.96 -14.83 -0.05
C ARG A 14 -6.07 -13.80 0.19
N LYS A 15 -5.72 -12.52 0.11
CA LYS A 15 -6.65 -11.40 0.18
C LYS A 15 -7.40 -11.29 -1.14
N SER A 16 -8.72 -11.17 -1.07
CA SER A 16 -9.59 -11.23 -2.24
C SER A 16 -10.67 -10.15 -2.15
N LYS A 17 -11.25 -9.79 -3.31
CA LYS A 17 -12.22 -8.68 -3.43
C LYS A 17 -11.67 -7.31 -3.00
N SER A 18 -10.36 -7.13 -3.07
CA SER A 18 -9.70 -5.85 -2.83
C SER A 18 -9.73 -4.99 -4.10
N THR A 19 -9.78 -3.67 -3.92
CA THR A 19 -9.62 -2.65 -4.96
C THR A 19 -8.16 -2.33 -5.28
N LEU A 20 -7.23 -3.09 -4.69
CA LEU A 20 -5.80 -2.97 -4.94
C LEU A 20 -5.42 -3.44 -6.35
N GLU A 21 -4.79 -2.56 -7.11
CA GLU A 21 -4.36 -2.81 -8.49
C GLU A 21 -2.86 -2.52 -8.66
N LEU A 22 -2.17 -3.38 -9.40
CA LEU A 22 -0.77 -3.16 -9.76
C LEU A 22 -0.63 -1.91 -10.64
N GLY A 23 0.38 -1.10 -10.35
CA GLY A 23 0.70 0.13 -11.07
C GLY A 23 -0.19 1.33 -10.70
N LYS A 24 -1.21 1.15 -9.87
CA LYS A 24 -2.05 2.26 -9.40
C LYS A 24 -1.50 2.95 -8.17
N GLN A 25 -1.93 4.19 -8.00
CA GLN A 25 -1.53 5.07 -6.91
C GLN A 25 -2.63 5.14 -5.85
N TYR A 26 -2.23 5.11 -4.59
CA TYR A 26 -3.10 5.16 -3.43
C TYR A 26 -2.50 6.11 -2.39
N VAL A 27 -3.33 6.50 -1.43
CA VAL A 27 -2.94 7.31 -0.28
C VAL A 27 -2.95 6.42 0.95
N GLY A 28 -1.79 6.27 1.58
CA GLY A 28 -1.60 5.42 2.76
C GLY A 28 -0.94 6.16 3.91
N VAL A 29 -0.78 5.48 5.03
CA VAL A 29 -0.13 5.98 6.23
C VAL A 29 1.26 5.37 6.33
N GLN A 30 2.28 6.20 6.09
CA GLN A 30 3.67 5.83 6.33
C GLN A 30 3.98 5.82 7.84
N ASP A 31 4.68 4.78 8.29
CA ASP A 31 5.15 4.69 9.67
C ASP A 31 6.23 5.75 9.95
N ILE A 32 6.13 6.41 11.11
CA ILE A 32 6.99 7.55 11.48
C ILE A 32 8.41 7.08 11.84
N LYS A 33 8.56 5.87 12.38
CA LYS A 33 9.84 5.29 12.77
C LYS A 33 10.46 4.48 11.62
N ARG A 34 9.64 3.82 10.81
CA ARG A 34 10.02 2.95 9.70
C ARG A 34 9.46 3.50 8.39
N LYS A 35 10.16 4.46 7.80
CA LYS A 35 9.73 5.13 6.56
C LYS A 35 9.57 4.17 5.37
N GLU A 36 10.12 2.97 5.43
CA GLU A 36 9.90 1.95 4.41
C GLU A 36 8.52 1.28 4.49
N ILE A 37 7.74 1.45 5.57
CA ILE A 37 6.44 0.77 5.75
C ILE A 37 5.29 1.74 5.50
N ILE A 38 4.36 1.33 4.65
CA ILE A 38 3.12 2.04 4.37
C ILE A 38 1.93 1.12 4.67
N TRP A 39 1.01 1.62 5.49
CA TRP A 39 -0.26 0.98 5.78
C TRP A 39 -1.34 1.56 4.88
N TRP A 40 -2.20 0.71 4.33
CA TRP A 40 -3.34 1.14 3.55
C TRP A 40 -4.54 0.26 3.87
N THR A 41 -5.69 0.89 4.10
CA THR A 41 -6.95 0.16 4.31
C THR A 41 -7.76 0.27 3.04
N ASP A 42 -8.17 -0.87 2.52
CA ASP A 42 -8.99 -0.93 1.33
C ASP A 42 -10.40 -0.40 1.62
N PRO A 43 -10.85 0.66 0.92
CA PRO A 43 -12.13 1.29 1.20
C PRO A 43 -13.34 0.42 0.79
N ALA A 44 -13.15 -0.64 -0.01
CA ALA A 44 -14.25 -1.49 -0.45
C ALA A 44 -14.56 -2.65 0.49
N ASN A 45 -13.60 -3.07 1.31
CA ASN A 45 -13.74 -4.26 2.16
C ASN A 45 -13.05 -4.16 3.53
N ASP A 46 -12.62 -2.96 3.93
CA ASP A 46 -11.93 -2.67 5.21
C ASP A 46 -10.65 -3.51 5.43
N GLN A 47 -10.10 -4.07 4.37
CA GLN A 47 -8.93 -4.93 4.46
C GLN A 47 -7.65 -4.12 4.61
N GLU A 48 -6.89 -4.41 5.66
CA GLU A 48 -5.60 -3.77 5.87
C GLU A 48 -4.53 -4.37 4.97
N TRP A 49 -3.66 -3.53 4.41
CA TRP A 49 -2.54 -3.88 3.58
C TRP A 49 -1.28 -3.20 4.10
N VAL A 50 -0.15 -3.91 3.92
CA VAL A 50 1.17 -3.42 4.27
C VAL A 50 2.02 -3.42 3.01
N PHE A 51 2.59 -2.27 2.70
CA PHE A 51 3.50 -2.08 1.60
C PHE A 51 4.88 -1.68 2.11
N TYR A 52 5.89 -2.11 1.37
CA TYR A 52 7.29 -1.88 1.65
C TYR A 52 7.87 -1.07 0.49
N VAL A 53 8.37 0.13 0.79
CA VAL A 53 8.95 1.05 -0.18
C VAL A 53 10.20 0.41 -0.79
N GLY A 54 10.24 0.32 -2.12
CA GLY A 54 11.31 -0.33 -2.88
C GLY A 54 11.08 -1.83 -3.14
N GLU A 55 10.13 -2.48 -2.46
CA GLU A 55 9.83 -3.91 -2.67
C GLU A 55 8.44 -4.14 -3.27
N THR A 56 7.41 -3.57 -2.65
CA THR A 56 6.00 -3.74 -3.06
C THR A 56 5.31 -2.45 -3.45
N CYS A 57 5.94 -1.30 -3.16
CA CYS A 57 5.49 -0.01 -3.62
C CYS A 57 6.64 0.97 -3.85
N GLU A 58 6.34 2.07 -4.53
CA GLU A 58 7.21 3.23 -4.69
C GLU A 58 6.48 4.47 -4.17
N LEU A 59 7.16 5.36 -3.47
CA LEU A 59 6.58 6.64 -3.08
C LEU A 59 6.38 7.52 -4.31
N VAL A 60 5.27 8.26 -4.31
CA VAL A 60 4.94 9.24 -5.35
C VAL A 60 4.95 10.62 -4.71
N ASP A 61 5.62 11.57 -5.35
CA ASP A 61 5.71 12.98 -4.94
C ASP A 61 4.33 13.64 -4.74
#